data_AF-A0A4V0HW70-F1
#
_entry.id   AF-A0A4V0HW70-F1
#
_cell.length_a   1.000
_cell.length_b   1.000
_cell.length_c   1.000
_cell.angle_alpha   90.00
_cell.angle_beta   90.00
_cell.angle_gamma   90.00
#
_symmetry.space_group_name_H-M   'P 1'
#
loop_
_entity.id
_entity.type
_entity.pdbx_description
1 polymer ?
#
loop_
_entity_poly.entity_id
_entity_poly.type
_entity_poly.pdbx_seq_one_letter_code
_entity_poly.pdbx_strand_id
1 'polypeptide(L)'
;MTDDTSPPDADAELQREVLAGRKFTVTEAIGRMAGGLMKGDSPVTGKRQAELAVQEYLARHLTDEGGVLAGVLTRRVSECDLMLSDFAHPLVVLSGYLRRVLGSDYLLKDVVRDADVEWGRVFGERPHFERDGCPPDPDDPYTHASVRAALARLLEQAAADSGAAPA
;
A
#
# COMPACT_ATOMS: atom_id res chain seq x y z
N MET A 1 -45.91 48.00 3.27
CA MET A 1 -46.40 46.62 3.41
C MET A 1 -45.17 45.74 3.24
N THR A 2 -44.57 45.37 4.37
CA THR A 2 -43.43 44.45 4.47
C THR A 2 -43.95 43.03 4.33
N ASP A 3 -43.23 42.17 3.60
CA ASP A 3 -42.83 40.88 4.17
C ASP A 3 -41.60 40.34 3.44
N ASP A 4 -40.61 40.01 4.26
CA ASP A 4 -39.31 39.44 3.98
C ASP A 4 -39.43 37.96 4.34
N THR A 5 -39.01 37.04 3.48
CA THR A 5 -38.92 35.63 3.86
C THR A 5 -37.74 34.97 3.14
N SER A 6 -36.55 35.16 3.72
CA SER A 6 -35.43 34.23 3.55
C SER A 6 -35.78 32.87 4.22
N PRO A 7 -35.34 31.72 3.68
CA PRO A 7 -35.50 30.44 4.36
C PRO A 7 -34.36 30.20 5.37
N PRO A 8 -34.62 29.96 6.66
CA PRO A 8 -33.62 29.52 7.62
C PRO A 8 -33.94 28.10 8.09
N ASP A 9 -33.20 27.09 7.65
CA ASP A 9 -33.23 25.78 8.32
C ASP A 9 -31.95 24.94 8.15
N ALA A 10 -31.08 25.22 7.17
CA ALA A 10 -29.82 24.48 7.00
C ALA A 10 -28.78 24.79 8.10
N ASP A 11 -28.76 26.00 8.63
CA ASP A 11 -27.77 26.43 9.63
C ASP A 11 -28.08 25.90 11.04
N ALA A 12 -29.35 25.62 11.35
CA ALA A 12 -29.78 25.15 12.66
C ALA A 12 -29.44 23.66 12.89
N GLU A 13 -29.35 22.87 11.82
CA GLU A 13 -28.98 21.45 11.87
C GLU A 13 -27.47 21.29 12.11
N LEU A 14 -26.66 22.17 11.50
CA LEU A 14 -25.19 22.16 11.64
C LEU A 14 -24.73 22.45 13.08
N GLN A 15 -25.44 23.33 13.79
CA GLN A 15 -25.07 23.73 15.15
C GLN A 15 -25.36 22.67 16.21
N ARG A 16 -26.28 21.72 15.95
CA ARG A 16 -26.60 20.62 16.87
C ARG A 16 -25.58 19.49 16.83
N GLU A 17 -24.90 19.28 15.70
CA GLU A 17 -23.87 18.22 15.59
C GLU A 17 -22.56 18.58 16.32
N VAL A 18 -22.23 19.87 16.44
CA VAL A 18 -20.97 20.34 17.07
C VAL A 18 -20.98 20.15 18.60
N LEU A 19 -22.15 20.14 19.24
CA LEU A 19 -22.28 19.96 20.70
C LEU A 19 -22.28 18.50 21.15
N ALA A 20 -22.38 17.53 20.24
CA ALA A 20 -22.26 16.11 20.54
C ALA A 20 -20.82 15.66 20.26
N GLY A 21 -19.93 15.81 21.25
CA GLY A 21 -18.48 15.51 21.17
C GLY A 21 -18.12 14.06 20.79
N ARG A 22 -18.43 13.65 19.56
CA ARG A 22 -17.98 12.40 18.94
C ARG A 22 -16.59 12.63 18.36
N LYS A 23 -15.67 11.73 18.70
CA LYS A 23 -14.33 11.70 18.10
C LYS A 23 -14.45 11.15 16.69
N PHE A 24 -14.44 12.05 15.70
CA PHE A 24 -14.45 11.69 14.29
C PHE A 24 -13.19 10.88 13.94
N THR A 25 -13.38 9.71 13.36
CA THR A 25 -12.29 8.88 12.83
C THR A 25 -12.00 9.29 11.38
N VAL A 26 -10.74 9.18 10.96
CA VAL A 26 -10.23 9.61 9.64
C VAL A 26 -11.06 9.03 8.47
N THR A 27 -11.66 7.85 8.65
CA THR A 27 -12.53 7.20 7.67
C THR A 27 -13.84 7.94 7.41
N GLU A 28 -14.43 8.59 8.42
CA GLU A 28 -15.69 9.35 8.29
C GLU A 28 -15.45 10.72 7.63
N ALA A 29 -14.25 11.30 7.79
CA ALA A 29 -13.83 12.51 7.09
C ALA A 29 -13.63 12.29 5.58
N ILE A 30 -13.20 11.09 5.17
CA ILE A 30 -13.09 10.71 3.74
C ILE A 30 -14.48 10.52 3.12
N GLY A 31 -15.45 9.98 3.87
CA GLY A 31 -16.84 9.83 3.41
C GLY A 31 -17.56 11.16 3.15
N ARG A 32 -17.31 12.20 3.97
CA ARG A 32 -17.88 13.55 3.74
C ARG A 32 -17.24 14.31 2.56
N MET A 33 -16.04 13.93 2.12
CA MET A 33 -15.46 14.47 0.88
C MET A 33 -16.04 13.87 -0.41
N ALA A 34 -16.77 12.75 -0.33
CA ALA A 34 -17.42 12.15 -1.51
C ALA A 34 -18.73 12.86 -1.94
N GLY A 35 -19.16 13.90 -1.23
CA GLY A 35 -20.39 14.67 -1.49
C GLY A 35 -20.20 16.01 -2.20
N GLY A 36 -19.03 16.28 -2.79
CA GLY A 36 -18.73 17.57 -3.42
C GLY A 36 -18.22 17.41 -4.85
N LEU A 37 -19.12 17.50 -5.82
CA LEU A 37 -18.79 17.73 -7.22
C LEU A 37 -18.17 19.15 -7.36
N MET A 38 -16.90 19.31 -7.00
CA MET A 38 -16.14 20.56 -7.21
C MET A 38 -15.03 20.33 -8.22
N LYS A 39 -15.16 21.07 -9.32
CA LYS A 39 -14.28 21.15 -10.48
C LYS A 39 -12.85 21.52 -10.07
N GLY A 40 -11.92 20.57 -10.02
CA GLY A 40 -10.50 20.90 -9.80
C GLY A 40 -9.54 19.73 -9.57
N ASP A 41 -9.91 18.75 -8.75
CA ASP A 41 -8.98 17.67 -8.40
C ASP A 41 -9.31 16.39 -9.17
N SER A 42 -8.32 15.85 -9.87
CA SER A 42 -8.46 14.63 -10.66
C SER A 42 -8.86 13.49 -9.71
N PRO A 43 -10.06 12.87 -9.87
CA PRO A 43 -10.45 11.75 -9.03
C PRO A 43 -9.60 10.55 -9.44
N VAL A 44 -8.50 10.35 -8.72
CA VAL A 44 -7.70 9.14 -8.79
C VAL A 44 -8.66 7.95 -8.62
N THR A 45 -8.69 7.03 -9.59
CA THR A 45 -9.59 5.87 -9.54
C THR A 45 -9.37 5.08 -8.25
N GLY A 46 -10.39 4.39 -7.74
CA GLY A 46 -10.28 3.62 -6.48
C GLY A 46 -9.10 2.65 -6.48
N LYS A 47 -8.84 1.98 -7.61
CA LYS A 47 -7.64 1.16 -7.80
C LYS A 47 -6.35 1.94 -7.60
N ARG A 48 -6.24 3.13 -8.20
CA ARG A 48 -5.03 3.94 -8.10
C ARG A 48 -4.81 4.49 -6.68
N GLN A 49 -5.88 4.75 -5.92
CA GLN A 49 -5.77 5.07 -4.49
C GLN A 49 -5.21 3.89 -3.69
N ALA A 50 -5.63 2.67 -4.01
CA ALA A 50 -5.11 1.46 -3.38
C ALA A 50 -3.63 1.21 -3.70
N GLU A 51 -3.22 1.41 -4.94
CA GLU A 51 -1.80 1.35 -5.36
C GLU A 51 -0.94 2.35 -4.56
N LEU A 52 -1.41 3.59 -4.40
CA LEU A 52 -0.73 4.60 -3.60
C LEU A 52 -0.66 4.22 -2.11
N ALA A 53 -1.73 3.65 -1.55
CA ALA A 53 -1.74 3.18 -0.18
C ALA A 53 -0.72 2.04 0.05
N VAL A 54 -0.59 1.11 -0.89
CA VAL A 54 0.43 0.05 -0.85
C VAL A 54 1.83 0.65 -0.94
N GLN A 55 2.07 1.56 -1.89
CA GLN A 55 3.37 2.21 -2.07
C GLN A 55 3.79 2.96 -0.80
N GLU A 56 2.87 3.73 -0.20
CA GLU A 56 3.14 4.48 1.02
C GLU A 56 3.40 3.55 2.22
N TYR A 57 2.66 2.44 2.32
CA TYR A 57 2.90 1.44 3.34
C TYR A 57 4.29 0.80 3.21
N LEU A 58 4.67 0.40 1.99
CA LEU A 58 6.00 -0.17 1.73
C LEU A 58 7.11 0.82 2.10
N ALA A 59 6.98 2.09 1.73
CA ALA A 59 7.97 3.12 2.05
C ALA A 59 8.17 3.33 3.56
N ARG A 60 7.13 3.09 4.39
CA ARG A 60 7.20 3.25 5.84
C ARG A 60 7.71 2.01 6.58
N HIS A 61 7.42 0.82 6.06
CA HIS A 61 7.56 -0.43 6.80
C HIS A 61 8.64 -1.38 6.25
N LEU A 62 9.04 -1.23 4.99
CA LEU A 62 10.09 -2.04 4.40
C LEU A 62 11.45 -1.35 4.58
N THR A 63 12.38 -2.03 5.26
CA THR A 63 13.79 -1.64 5.25
C THR A 63 14.40 -2.10 3.94
N ASP A 64 14.79 -1.15 3.09
CA ASP A 64 15.23 -1.38 1.71
C ASP A 64 16.38 -0.42 1.38
N GLU A 65 17.60 -0.93 1.35
CA GLU A 65 18.83 -0.13 1.23
C GLU A 65 18.92 0.68 -0.07
N GLY A 66 18.20 0.28 -1.12
CA GLY A 66 18.13 1.00 -2.40
C GLY A 66 16.74 1.51 -2.79
N GLY A 67 15.70 1.22 -2.02
CA GLY A 67 14.31 1.44 -2.43
C GLY A 67 13.85 0.56 -3.61
N VAL A 68 14.69 -0.41 -4.02
CA VAL A 68 14.47 -1.23 -5.22
C VAL A 68 13.42 -2.30 -4.93
N LEU A 69 13.50 -2.97 -3.78
CA LEU A 69 12.55 -4.00 -3.41
C LEU A 69 11.14 -3.41 -3.24
N ALA A 70 11.02 -2.21 -2.67
CA ALA A 70 9.75 -1.48 -2.56
C ALA A 70 9.15 -1.18 -3.93
N GLY A 71 9.98 -0.76 -4.90
CA GLY A 71 9.55 -0.53 -6.28
C GLY A 71 9.07 -1.80 -6.99
N VAL A 72 9.81 -2.90 -6.85
CA VAL A 72 9.45 -4.22 -7.40
C VAL A 72 8.13 -4.71 -6.81
N LEU A 73 7.98 -4.66 -5.48
CA LEU A 73 6.75 -5.07 -4.80
C LEU A 73 5.55 -4.21 -5.20
N THR A 74 5.73 -2.88 -5.28
CA THR A 74 4.67 -1.96 -5.71
C THR A 74 4.16 -2.34 -7.10
N ARG A 75 5.07 -2.55 -8.05
CA ARG A 75 4.73 -2.96 -9.43
C ARG A 75 3.98 -4.29 -9.46
N ARG A 76 4.57 -5.33 -8.83
CA ARG A 76 3.99 -6.68 -8.84
C ARG A 76 2.63 -6.75 -8.13
N VAL A 77 2.44 -6.02 -7.04
CA VAL A 77 1.14 -5.96 -6.34
C VAL A 77 0.10 -5.21 -7.17
N SER A 78 0.47 -4.11 -7.82
CA SER A 78 -0.45 -3.32 -8.67
C SER A 78 -0.98 -4.09 -9.89
N GLU A 79 -0.18 -5.05 -10.36
CA GLU A 79 -0.47 -5.92 -11.52
C GLU A 79 -1.13 -7.24 -11.13
N CYS A 80 -1.19 -7.60 -9.84
CA CYS A 80 -1.75 -8.88 -9.42
C CYS A 80 -3.29 -8.88 -9.41
N ASP A 81 -3.89 -10.05 -9.67
CA ASP A 81 -5.35 -10.22 -9.70
C ASP A 81 -6.04 -9.80 -8.38
N LEU A 82 -5.34 -9.92 -7.24
CA LEU A 82 -5.88 -9.49 -5.94
C LEU A 82 -6.14 -7.98 -5.89
N MET A 83 -5.29 -7.18 -6.53
CA MET A 83 -5.50 -5.73 -6.62
C MET A 83 -6.68 -5.39 -7.55
N LEU A 84 -6.93 -6.21 -8.57
CA LEU A 84 -8.09 -6.02 -9.45
C LEU A 84 -9.40 -6.40 -8.75
N SER A 85 -9.38 -7.41 -7.89
CA SER A 85 -10.58 -7.93 -7.22
C SER A 85 -10.91 -7.25 -5.90
N ASP A 86 -9.92 -6.72 -5.16
CA ASP A 86 -10.13 -6.19 -3.80
C ASP A 86 -9.32 -4.92 -3.49
N PHE A 87 -9.29 -3.96 -4.41
CA PHE A 87 -8.62 -2.66 -4.19
C PHE A 87 -9.21 -1.84 -3.03
N ALA A 88 -10.40 -2.18 -2.52
CA ALA A 88 -10.96 -1.54 -1.34
C ALA A 88 -10.17 -1.84 -0.05
N HIS A 89 -9.40 -2.94 -0.03
CA HIS A 89 -8.63 -3.39 1.13
C HIS A 89 -7.14 -3.58 0.78
N PRO A 90 -6.39 -2.51 0.52
CA PRO A 90 -5.01 -2.59 0.00
C PRO A 90 -4.04 -3.38 0.89
N LEU A 91 -4.18 -3.31 2.23
CA LEU A 91 -3.33 -4.08 3.14
C LEU A 91 -3.68 -5.57 3.17
N VAL A 92 -4.94 -5.92 2.92
CA VAL A 92 -5.36 -7.32 2.75
C VAL A 92 -4.79 -7.87 1.44
N VAL A 93 -4.84 -7.09 0.36
CA VAL A 93 -4.22 -7.42 -0.93
C VAL A 93 -2.71 -7.61 -0.79
N LEU A 94 -2.02 -6.67 -0.16
CA LEU A 94 -0.57 -6.76 0.10
C LEU A 94 -0.24 -8.02 0.91
N SER A 95 -0.94 -8.25 2.02
CA SER A 95 -0.73 -9.45 2.86
C SER A 95 -0.98 -10.74 2.08
N GLY A 96 -2.03 -10.78 1.26
CA GLY A 96 -2.34 -11.92 0.39
C GLY A 96 -1.25 -12.20 -0.63
N TYR A 97 -0.72 -11.15 -1.27
CA TYR A 97 0.41 -11.25 -2.19
C TYR A 97 1.67 -11.76 -1.48
N LEU A 98 2.02 -11.19 -0.33
CA LEU A 98 3.20 -11.59 0.45
C LEU A 98 3.12 -13.05 0.90
N ARG A 99 1.95 -13.52 1.35
CA ARG A 99 1.74 -14.94 1.68
C ARG A 99 1.97 -15.85 0.48
N ARG A 100 1.50 -15.45 -0.72
CA ARG A 100 1.71 -16.23 -1.94
C ARG A 100 3.21 -16.32 -2.30
N VAL A 101 3.95 -15.21 -2.18
CA VAL A 101 5.40 -15.19 -2.44
C VAL A 101 6.15 -16.03 -1.41
N LEU A 102 5.88 -15.85 -0.11
CA LEU A 102 6.57 -16.58 0.96
C LEU A 102 6.25 -18.08 0.97
N GLY A 103 5.07 -18.47 0.50
CA GLY A 103 4.65 -19.86 0.37
C GLY A 103 5.25 -20.59 -0.84
N SER A 104 6.06 -19.93 -1.67
CA SER A 104 6.67 -20.52 -2.87
C SER A 104 8.10 -20.02 -3.08
N ASP A 105 9.08 -20.93 -2.91
CA ASP A 105 10.49 -20.61 -3.16
C ASP A 105 10.71 -20.10 -4.58
N TYR A 106 9.97 -20.62 -5.56
CA TYR A 106 10.02 -20.15 -6.95
C TYR A 106 9.62 -18.67 -7.05
N LEU A 107 8.50 -18.28 -6.45
CA LEU A 107 8.04 -16.89 -6.51
C LEU A 107 8.94 -15.94 -5.72
N LEU A 108 9.50 -16.40 -4.61
CA LEU A 108 10.49 -15.63 -3.85
C LEU A 108 11.76 -15.38 -4.69
N LYS A 109 12.30 -16.44 -5.33
CA LYS A 109 13.46 -16.32 -6.22
C LYS A 109 13.18 -15.35 -7.38
N ASP A 110 11.96 -15.36 -7.92
CA ASP A 110 11.56 -14.40 -8.96
C ASP A 110 11.50 -12.95 -8.45
N VAL A 111 11.08 -12.71 -7.19
CA VAL A 111 11.10 -11.36 -6.60
C VAL A 111 12.53 -10.88 -6.40
N VAL A 112 13.41 -11.74 -5.89
CA VAL A 112 14.84 -11.46 -5.70
C VAL A 112 15.51 -11.13 -7.03
N ARG A 113 15.29 -11.96 -8.05
CA ARG A 113 15.82 -11.72 -9.40
C ARG A 113 15.36 -10.38 -9.97
N ASP A 114 14.11 -9.99 -9.77
CA ASP A 114 13.61 -8.69 -10.21
C ASP A 114 14.30 -7.54 -9.47
N ALA A 115 14.56 -7.71 -8.16
CA ALA A 115 15.30 -6.73 -7.37
C ALA A 115 16.75 -6.58 -7.86
N ASP A 116 17.45 -7.68 -8.15
CA ASP A 116 18.80 -7.65 -8.71
C ASP A 116 18.87 -6.96 -10.07
N VAL A 117 17.90 -7.25 -10.95
CA VAL A 117 17.80 -6.62 -12.28
C VAL A 117 17.54 -5.13 -12.13
N GLU A 118 16.60 -4.74 -11.27
CA GLU A 118 16.27 -3.34 -11.07
C GLU A 118 17.41 -2.59 -10.35
N TRP A 119 18.15 -3.24 -9.44
CA TRP A 119 19.38 -2.69 -8.85
C TRP A 119 20.41 -2.37 -9.93
N GLY A 120 20.75 -3.35 -10.76
CA GLY A 120 21.72 -3.14 -11.85
C GLY A 120 21.28 -2.04 -12.82
N ARG A 121 19.97 -1.91 -13.06
CA ARG A 121 19.41 -0.82 -13.87
C ARG A 121 19.51 0.55 -13.20
N VAL A 122 19.14 0.65 -11.92
CA VAL A 122 19.08 1.93 -11.18
C VAL A 122 20.49 2.45 -10.88
N PHE A 123 21.40 1.58 -10.50
CA PHE A 123 22.75 1.95 -10.06
C PHE A 123 23.82 1.79 -11.14
N GLY A 124 23.48 1.21 -12.30
CA GLY A 124 24.42 1.00 -13.40
C GLY A 124 25.44 -0.11 -13.13
N GLU A 125 25.08 -1.03 -12.24
CA GLU A 125 25.91 -2.13 -11.77
C GLU A 125 25.49 -3.47 -12.40
N ARG A 126 26.31 -4.50 -12.22
CA ARG A 126 25.94 -5.85 -12.65
C ARG A 126 24.99 -6.46 -11.60
N PRO A 127 23.84 -7.02 -12.00
CA PRO A 127 22.96 -7.74 -11.07
C PRO A 127 23.66 -8.86 -10.30
N HIS A 128 23.41 -8.95 -8.98
CA HIS A 128 24.02 -9.93 -8.08
C HIS A 128 23.21 -11.23 -7.98
N PHE A 129 23.02 -11.94 -9.10
CA PHE A 129 22.24 -13.17 -9.07
C PHE A 129 22.85 -14.26 -8.19
N GLU A 130 22.11 -14.68 -7.17
CA GLU A 130 22.44 -15.87 -6.37
C GLU A 130 22.48 -17.15 -7.23
N ARG A 131 23.43 -18.04 -6.88
CA ARG A 131 23.61 -19.34 -7.54
C ARG A 131 23.50 -20.46 -6.52
N ASP A 132 22.70 -21.48 -6.84
CA ASP A 132 22.53 -22.63 -5.97
C ASP A 132 23.89 -23.30 -5.69
N GLY A 133 24.21 -23.50 -4.40
CA GLY A 133 25.47 -24.10 -3.95
C GLY A 133 26.65 -23.14 -3.82
N CYS A 134 26.49 -21.85 -4.13
CA CYS A 134 27.49 -20.81 -3.87
C CYS A 134 27.03 -19.90 -2.72
N PRO A 135 27.97 -19.29 -1.96
CA PRO A 135 27.62 -18.22 -1.04
C PRO A 135 27.08 -17.01 -1.84
N PRO A 136 26.15 -16.22 -1.27
CA PRO A 136 25.74 -14.94 -1.83
C PRO A 136 26.91 -13.97 -1.97
N ASP A 137 26.79 -13.01 -2.89
CA ASP A 137 27.77 -11.94 -3.04
C ASP A 137 27.74 -11.06 -1.76
N PRO A 138 28.89 -10.76 -1.13
CA PRO A 138 28.91 -9.94 0.09
C PRO A 138 28.33 -8.54 -0.09
N ASP A 139 28.34 -8.02 -1.32
CA ASP A 139 27.81 -6.69 -1.64
C ASP A 139 26.36 -6.74 -2.15
N ASP A 140 25.73 -7.92 -2.18
CA ASP A 140 24.33 -8.07 -2.60
C ASP A 140 23.34 -7.69 -1.48
N PRO A 141 22.55 -6.62 -1.64
CA PRO A 141 21.52 -6.25 -0.67
C PRO A 141 20.30 -7.20 -0.69
N TYR A 142 20.05 -7.92 -1.79
CA TYR A 142 18.81 -8.68 -2.03
C TYR A 142 18.98 -10.19 -2.12
N THR A 143 19.78 -10.77 -1.23
CA THR A 143 19.84 -12.24 -1.07
C THR A 143 18.47 -12.89 -0.85
N HIS A 144 18.28 -14.15 -1.24
CA HIS A 144 17.07 -14.92 -0.96
C HIS A 144 16.71 -14.91 0.54
N ALA A 145 17.73 -14.95 1.40
CA ALA A 145 17.55 -14.93 2.85
C ALA A 145 17.12 -13.56 3.37
N SER A 146 17.78 -12.47 2.95
CA SER A 146 17.44 -11.11 3.36
C SER A 146 16.05 -10.72 2.88
N VAL A 147 15.72 -11.00 1.62
CA VAL A 147 14.38 -10.73 1.07
C VAL A 147 13.32 -11.55 1.79
N ARG A 148 13.53 -12.85 2.04
CA ARG A 148 12.56 -13.65 2.82
C ARG A 148 12.29 -13.04 4.20
N ALA A 149 13.34 -12.67 4.91
CA ALA A 149 13.21 -12.07 6.24
C ALA A 149 12.46 -10.74 6.19
N ALA A 150 12.76 -9.88 5.21
CA ALA A 150 12.09 -8.61 5.01
C ALA A 150 10.60 -8.79 4.68
N LEU A 151 10.26 -9.69 3.76
CA LEU A 151 8.87 -9.96 3.39
C LEU A 151 8.08 -10.60 4.53
N ALA A 152 8.69 -11.49 5.33
CA ALA A 152 8.05 -12.10 6.49
C ALA A 152 7.69 -11.05 7.55
N ARG A 153 8.64 -10.18 7.88
CA ARG A 153 8.40 -9.06 8.80
C ARG A 153 7.31 -8.12 8.29
N LEU A 154 7.36 -7.77 7.00
CA LEU A 154 6.36 -6.91 6.38
C LEU A 154 4.97 -7.56 6.40
N LEU A 155 4.87 -8.87 6.19
CA LEU A 155 3.62 -9.61 6.27
C LEU A 155 3.02 -9.56 7.68
N GLU A 156 3.84 -9.77 8.71
CA GLU A 156 3.38 -9.70 10.11
C GLU A 156 2.79 -8.32 10.43
N GLN A 157 3.47 -7.25 9.99
CA GLN A 157 3.01 -5.87 10.17
C GLN A 157 1.71 -5.60 9.38
N ALA A 158 1.67 -5.96 8.10
CA ALA A 158 0.50 -5.71 7.25
C ALA A 158 -0.74 -6.50 7.70
N ALA A 159 -0.55 -7.72 8.21
CA ALA A 159 -1.63 -8.52 8.78
C ALA A 159 -2.19 -7.90 10.07
N ALA A 160 -1.31 -7.40 10.95
CA ALA A 160 -1.73 -6.71 12.17
C ALA A 160 -2.49 -5.41 11.86
N ASP A 161 -1.98 -4.61 10.92
CA ASP A 161 -2.54 -3.30 10.58
C ASP A 161 -3.82 -3.39 9.73
N SER A 162 -4.02 -4.50 9.02
CA SER A 162 -5.26 -4.78 8.28
C SER A 162 -6.41 -5.30 9.16
N GLY A 163 -6.13 -5.65 10.42
CA GLY A 163 -7.11 -6.31 11.29
C GLY A 163 -7.45 -7.75 10.84
N ALA A 164 -6.67 -8.32 9.92
CA ALA A 164 -6.83 -9.71 9.50
C ALA A 164 -6.27 -10.62 10.59
N ALA A 165 -7.13 -11.41 11.23
CA ALA A 165 -6.69 -12.43 12.20
C ALA A 165 -5.66 -13.38 11.55
N PRO A 166 -4.58 -13.76 12.26
CA PRO A 166 -3.67 -14.78 11.76
C PRO A 166 -4.45 -16.09 11.56
N ALA A 167 -4.33 -16.66 10.35
CA ALA A 167 -4.89 -17.96 10.01
C ALA A 167 -4.10 -19.10 10.66
#